data_AF-K1R3M8-F1
#
_entry.id   AF-K1R3M8-F1
#
_cell.length_a   1.000
_cell.length_b   1.000
_cell.length_c   1.000
_cell.angle_alpha   90.00
_cell.angle_beta   90.00
_cell.angle_gamma   90.00
#
_symmetry.space_group_name_H-M   'P 1'
#
loop_
_entity.id
_entity.type
_entity.pdbx_description
1 polymer ?
#
loop_
_entity_poly.entity_id
_entity_poly.type
_entity_poly.pdbx_seq_one_letter_code
_entity_poly.pdbx_strand_id
1 'polypeptide(L)' 'GTVTILHGKGTGALKEEIRRYLRTVPEVERAADEHADRGGAGITVVTLRMD' A
#
# COMPACT_ATOMS: atom_id res chain seq x y z
N GLY A 1 -13.56 1.05 -1.23
CA GLY A 1 -13.02 2.43 -1.09
C GLY A 1 -11.49 2.42 -1.10
N THR A 2 -10.81 3.57 -1.22
CA THR A 2 -9.33 3.61 -1.29
C THR A 2 -8.69 4.36 -0.12
N VAL A 3 -7.58 3.81 0.40
CA VAL A 3 -6.72 4.44 1.41
C VAL A 3 -5.29 4.51 0.88
N THR A 4 -4.61 5.64 1.06
CA THR A 4 -3.22 5.82 0.66
C THR A 4 -2.31 5.89 1.87
N ILE A 5 -1.25 5.08 1.89
CA ILE A 5 -0.24 5.06 2.95
C ILE A 5 1.06 5.64 2.40
N LEU A 6 1.40 6.86 2.81
CA LEU A 6 2.71 7.45 2.55
C LEU A 6 3.69 6.96 3.61
N HIS A 7 4.64 6.12 3.21
CA HIS A 7 5.64 5.53 4.11
C HIS A 7 7.08 5.89 3.73
N GLY A 8 7.27 6.62 2.62
CA GLY A 8 8.60 6.94 2.09
C GLY A 8 9.28 5.73 1.45
N LYS A 9 10.38 5.97 0.74
CA LYS A 9 11.12 4.92 0.03
C LYS A 9 12.11 4.21 0.95
N GLY A 10 12.98 4.98 1.64
CA GLY A 10 13.98 4.45 2.57
C GLY A 10 14.75 3.26 1.98
N THR A 11 15.00 2.25 2.82
CA THR A 11 15.55 0.95 2.40
C THR A 11 14.50 0.02 1.76
N GLY A 12 13.21 0.40 1.77
CA GLY A 12 12.10 -0.46 1.39
C GLY A 12 11.49 -1.27 2.55
N ALA A 13 12.11 -1.30 3.73
CA ALA A 13 11.66 -2.15 4.85
C ALA A 13 10.22 -1.87 5.29
N LEU A 14 9.81 -0.59 5.38
CA LEU A 14 8.43 -0.24 5.74
C LEU A 14 7.43 -0.67 4.67
N LYS A 15 7.75 -0.51 3.38
CA LYS A 15 6.91 -0.99 2.28
C LYS A 15 6.68 -2.50 2.40
N GLU A 16 7.75 -3.26 2.60
CA GLU A 16 7.67 -4.72 2.71
C GLU A 16 6.83 -5.17 3.89
N GLU A 17 7.03 -4.57 5.07
CA GLU A 17 6.29 -4.95 6.27
C GLU A 17 4.83 -4.52 6.21
N ILE A 18 4.54 -3.31 5.73
CA ILE A 18 3.16 -2.86 5.47
C ILE A 18 2.45 -3.82 4.53
N ARG A 19 3.09 -4.21 3.41
CA ARG A 19 2.48 -5.17 2.47
C ARG A 19 2.33 -6.57 3.04
N ARG A 20 3.25 -6.99 3.91
CA ARG A 20 3.13 -8.27 4.62
C ARG A 20 1.90 -8.27 5.52
N TYR A 21 1.73 -7.23 6.32
CA TYR A 21 0.57 -7.08 7.17
C TYR A 21 -0.74 -6.95 6.38
N LEU A 22 -0.79 -6.12 5.34
CA LEU A 22 -2.02 -5.93 4.55
C LEU A 22 -2.53 -7.22 3.90
N ARG A 23 -1.64 -8.18 3.59
CA ARG A 23 -2.05 -9.51 3.10
C ARG A 23 -2.84 -10.33 4.13
N THR A 24 -2.76 -9.99 5.42
CA THR A 24 -3.49 -10.68 6.48
C THR A 24 -4.84 -10.02 6.78
N VAL A 25 -5.18 -8.91 6.13
CA VAL A 25 -6.41 -8.13 6.38
C VAL A 25 -7.48 -8.53 5.35
N PRO A 26 -8.55 -9.25 5.73
CA PRO A 26 -9.54 -9.78 4.79
C PRO A 26 -10.28 -8.73 3.96
N GLU A 27 -10.44 -7.52 4.50
CA GLU A 27 -11.11 -6.40 3.87
C GLU A 27 -10.27 -5.74 2.76
N VAL A 28 -8.97 -6.05 2.69
CA VAL A 28 -8.07 -5.55 1.65
C VAL A 28 -8.25 -6.38 0.38
N GLU A 29 -8.72 -5.71 -0.68
CA GLU A 29 -8.82 -6.28 -2.02
C GLU A 29 -7.47 -6.21 -2.74
N ARG A 30 -6.76 -5.07 -2.63
CA ARG A 30 -5.51 -4.81 -3.33
C ARG A 30 -4.61 -3.86 -2.55
N ALA A 31 -3.31 -4.09 -2.60
CA ALA A 31 -2.28 -3.14 -2.16
C ALA A 31 -1.19 -3.03 -3.24
N ALA A 32 -0.99 -1.84 -3.80
CA ALA A 32 -0.09 -1.60 -4.92
C ALA A 32 0.72 -0.32 -4.76
N ASP A 33 1.83 -0.19 -5.50
CA ASP A 33 2.59 1.06 -5.53
C ASP A 33 1.72 2.12 -6.20
N GLU A 34 1.84 3.35 -5.75
CA GLU A 34 1.31 4.49 -6.48
C GLU A 34 2.08 4.70 -7.79
N HIS A 35 1.47 5.41 -8.74
CA HIS A 35 2.11 5.86 -9.97
C HIS A 35 3.41 6.61 -9.67
N ALA A 36 4.41 6.45 -10.55
CA ALA A 36 5.73 7.04 -10.37
C ALA A 36 5.67 8.56 -10.20
N ASP A 37 4.88 9.25 -11.03
CA ASP A 37 4.67 10.70 -10.96
C ASP A 37 3.97 11.18 -9.69
N ARG A 38 3.33 10.27 -8.94
CA ARG A 38 2.60 10.56 -7.70
C ARG A 38 3.31 10.06 -6.45
N GLY A 39 4.60 9.68 -6.54
CA GLY A 39 5.41 9.26 -5.40
C GLY A 39 5.92 7.82 -5.48
N GLY A 40 5.37 7.01 -6.40
CA GLY A 40 5.87 5.69 -6.73
C GLY A 40 5.88 4.73 -5.54
N ALA A 41 6.95 3.94 -5.45
CA ALA A 41 7.17 2.96 -4.38
C ALA A 41 7.27 3.54 -2.95
N GLY A 42 7.21 4.87 -2.77
CA GLY A 42 7.11 5.49 -1.45
C GLY A 42 5.68 5.54 -0.88
N ILE A 43 4.69 5.15 -1.69
CA ILE A 43 3.27 5.16 -1.35
C ILE A 43 2.67 3.81 -1.71
N THR A 44 1.90 3.24 -0.79
CA THR A 44 1.05 2.09 -1.06
C THR A 44 -0.41 2.55 -1.14
N VAL A 45 -1.05 2.31 -2.29
CA VAL A 45 -2.49 2.50 -2.49
C VAL A 45 -3.20 1.20 -2.14
N VAL A 46 -4.10 1.27 -1.18
CA VAL A 46 -4.91 0.15 -0.69
C VAL A 46 -6.33 0.31 -1.20
N THR A 47 -6.84 -0.71 -1.88
CA THR A 47 -8.25 -0.84 -2.25
C THR A 47 -8.92 -1.80 -1.28
N LEU A 48 -9.98 -1.32 -0.64
CA LEU A 48 -10.82 -2.11 0.25
C LEU A 48 -12.01 -2.66 -0.53
N ARG A 49 -12.39 -3.90 -0.23
CA ARG A 49 -13.60 -4.53 -0.74
C ARG A 49 -14.80 -3.64 -0.41
N MET A 50 -15.78 -3.65 -1.30
CA MET A 50 -17.11 -3.11 -1.01
C MET A 50 -18.01 -4.32 -0.81
N ASP A 51 -18.72 -4.34 0.32
CA ASP A 51 -19.78 -5.31 0.57
C ASP A 51 -20.95 -5.08 -0.38
#